data_AF-A0A4Q7L4Q8-F1
#
_entry.id   AF-A0A4Q7L4Q8-F1
#
_cell.length_a   1.000
_cell.length_b   1.000
_cell.length_c   1.000
_cell.angle_alpha   90.00
_cell.angle_beta   90.00
_cell.angle_gamma   90.00
#
_symmetry.space_group_name_H-M   'P 1'
#
loop_
_entity.id
_entity.type
_entity.pdbx_description
1 polymer ?
#
loop_
_entity_poly.entity_id
_entity_poly.type
_entity_poly.pdbx_seq_one_letter_code
_entity_poly.pdbx_strand_id
1 'polypeptide(L)'
;MDHFARSWTALRAAVDELSDEDWERPSGCAGWLVRDLVCHLIIDAQDVLITLVTPTDAPPTVDSVSYWKLVEPPAGDDPLDALIPRLAAAYGEPRWLKFHFDDVGAAAGRAASLADRAVRVSTQDMVLTAGDYLSAYLMEWTLHHLDLIAHLPSAADPSAETLAAARASLEKIAGTHFPESFADKEVLLIGTGRRAPTAAETAALGELAARLPFVLG
;
A
#
# COMPACT_ATOMS: atom_id res chain seq x y z
N MET A 1 -5.77 -17.60 5.01
CA MET A 1 -4.34 -17.27 4.98
C MET A 1 -4.17 -15.84 5.44
N ASP A 2 -3.11 -15.53 6.19
CA ASP A 2 -2.86 -14.15 6.62
C ASP A 2 -2.10 -13.39 5.52
N HIS A 3 -2.84 -12.78 4.60
CA HIS A 3 -2.26 -12.02 3.49
C HIS A 3 -1.53 -10.76 3.98
N PHE A 4 -1.99 -10.11 5.06
CA PHE A 4 -1.32 -8.96 5.66
C PHE A 4 0.10 -9.33 6.09
N ALA A 5 0.24 -10.40 6.88
CA ALA A 5 1.55 -10.81 7.38
C ALA A 5 2.49 -11.17 6.22
N ARG A 6 1.98 -11.87 5.19
CA ARG A 6 2.78 -12.26 4.02
C ARG A 6 3.26 -11.05 3.21
N SER A 7 2.37 -10.12 2.86
CA SER A 7 2.74 -8.94 2.08
C SER A 7 3.68 -8.05 2.89
N TRP A 8 3.43 -7.86 4.18
CA TRP A 8 4.27 -7.03 5.04
C TRP A 8 5.68 -7.61 5.25
N THR A 9 5.79 -8.92 5.48
CA THR A 9 7.10 -9.58 5.56
C THR A 9 7.88 -9.47 4.26
N ALA A 10 7.24 -9.66 3.11
CA ALA A 10 7.89 -9.53 1.81
C ALA A 10 8.36 -8.10 1.53
N LEU A 11 7.52 -7.09 1.82
CA LEU A 11 7.88 -5.69 1.65
C LEU A 11 9.06 -5.30 2.56
N ARG A 12 9.04 -5.72 3.83
CA ARG A 12 10.16 -5.46 4.75
C ARG A 12 11.45 -6.12 4.30
N ALA A 13 11.39 -7.33 3.74
CA ALA A 13 12.57 -8.00 3.18
C ALA A 13 13.12 -7.24 1.96
N ALA A 14 12.25 -6.75 1.07
CA ALA A 14 12.67 -5.94 -0.08
C ALA A 14 13.37 -4.64 0.36
N VAL A 15 12.91 -3.98 1.44
CA VAL A 15 13.60 -2.83 2.02
C VAL A 15 14.94 -3.21 2.67
N ASP A 16 15.04 -4.42 3.24
CA ASP A 16 16.29 -4.92 3.84
C ASP A 16 17.40 -5.13 2.80
N GLU A 17 17.01 -5.51 1.58
CA GLU A 17 17.91 -5.83 0.45
C GLU A 17 18.37 -4.61 -0.37
N LEU A 18 17.88 -3.41 -0.08
CA LEU A 18 18.25 -2.19 -0.81
C LEU A 18 19.74 -1.85 -0.68
N SER A 19 20.39 -1.49 -1.79
CA SER A 19 21.73 -0.88 -1.75
C SER A 19 21.65 0.59 -1.34
N ASP A 20 22.79 1.19 -0.96
CA ASP A 20 22.86 2.62 -0.64
C ASP A 20 22.40 3.51 -1.82
N GLU A 21 22.68 3.12 -3.06
CA GLU A 21 22.25 3.87 -4.25
C GLU A 21 20.75 3.78 -4.51
N ASP A 22 20.10 2.70 -4.07
CA ASP A 22 18.68 2.49 -4.35
C ASP A 22 17.78 3.49 -3.64
N TRP A 23 18.18 3.99 -2.47
CA TRP A 23 17.43 4.98 -1.69
C TRP A 23 17.20 6.31 -2.41
N GLU A 24 18.10 6.68 -3.33
CA GLU A 24 18.03 7.90 -4.13
C GLU A 24 17.39 7.68 -5.51
N ARG A 25 16.97 6.45 -5.83
CA ARG A 25 16.23 6.18 -7.06
C ARG A 25 14.78 6.63 -6.93
N PRO A 26 14.11 6.94 -8.06
CA PRO A 26 12.66 7.09 -8.06
C PRO A 26 11.98 5.81 -7.56
N SER A 27 10.88 5.98 -6.83
CA SER A 27 9.91 4.92 -6.57
C SER A 27 8.80 4.93 -7.64
N GLY A 28 7.84 4.00 -7.54
CA GLY A 28 6.61 4.00 -8.34
C GLY A 28 5.60 5.08 -7.93
N CYS A 29 5.76 5.66 -6.74
CA CYS A 29 5.00 6.83 -6.33
C CYS A 29 5.56 8.07 -7.04
N ALA A 30 4.73 8.72 -7.88
CA ALA A 30 5.17 9.84 -8.71
C ALA A 30 5.77 10.98 -7.87
N GLY A 31 7.02 11.36 -8.18
CA GLY A 31 7.74 12.42 -7.48
C GLY A 31 8.41 12.00 -6.17
N TRP A 32 8.26 10.75 -5.74
CA TRP A 32 8.90 10.23 -4.53
C TRP A 32 10.10 9.35 -4.87
N LEU A 33 11.17 9.55 -4.11
CA LEU A 33 12.29 8.62 -4.08
C LEU A 33 11.96 7.40 -3.22
N VAL A 34 12.77 6.34 -3.34
CA VAL A 34 12.64 5.14 -2.48
C VAL A 34 12.69 5.51 -0.99
N ARG A 35 13.55 6.44 -0.57
CA ARG A 35 13.58 6.92 0.82
C ARG A 35 12.27 7.61 1.26
N ASP A 36 11.59 8.30 0.35
CA ASP A 36 10.34 8.98 0.67
C ASP A 36 9.25 7.93 0.90
N LEU A 37 9.17 6.93 0.03
CA LEU A 37 8.28 5.78 0.18
C LEU A 37 8.54 5.01 1.49
N VAL A 38 9.79 4.70 1.82
CA VAL A 38 10.10 3.99 3.08
C VAL A 38 9.74 4.85 4.30
N CYS A 39 9.89 6.17 4.21
CA CYS A 39 9.43 7.08 5.26
C CYS A 39 7.91 7.07 5.42
N HIS A 40 7.15 6.98 4.32
CA HIS A 40 5.70 6.81 4.36
C HIS A 40 5.30 5.48 5.02
N LEU A 41 5.98 4.37 4.70
CA LEU A 41 5.69 3.07 5.30
C LEU A 41 5.93 3.04 6.83
N ILE A 42 6.79 3.91 7.37
CA ILE A 42 6.90 4.09 8.83
C ILE A 42 5.59 4.61 9.41
N ILE A 43 4.97 5.60 8.75
CA ILE A 43 3.71 6.20 9.19
C ILE A 43 2.59 5.15 9.09
N ASP A 44 2.54 4.38 8.00
CA ASP A 44 1.54 3.31 7.87
C ASP A 44 1.71 2.25 8.96
N ALA A 45 2.94 1.88 9.30
CA ALA A 45 3.23 0.96 10.39
C ALA A 45 2.83 1.54 11.75
N GLN A 46 3.00 2.86 11.96
CA GLN A 46 2.49 3.56 13.14
C GLN A 46 0.95 3.54 13.17
N ASP A 47 0.28 3.77 12.04
CA ASP A 47 -1.18 3.70 11.96
C ASP A 47 -1.71 2.31 12.27
N VAL A 48 -1.03 1.24 11.84
CA VAL A 48 -1.34 -0.13 12.27
C VAL A 48 -1.24 -0.26 13.79
N LEU A 49 -0.13 0.22 14.38
CA LEU A 49 0.06 0.14 15.84
C LEU A 49 -1.02 0.93 16.60
N ILE A 50 -1.32 2.15 16.16
CA ILE A 50 -2.34 3.04 16.75
C ILE A 50 -3.73 2.41 16.65
N THR A 51 -4.11 1.96 15.45
CA THR A 51 -5.45 1.41 15.20
C THR A 51 -5.68 0.15 16.03
N LEU A 52 -4.72 -0.77 16.09
CA LEU A 52 -4.86 -2.02 16.83
C LEU A 52 -4.97 -1.82 18.36
N VAL A 53 -4.53 -0.69 18.89
CA VAL A 53 -4.68 -0.33 20.32
C VAL A 53 -5.79 0.69 20.59
N THR A 54 -6.67 0.93 19.61
CA THR A 54 -7.83 1.81 19.76
C THR A 54 -9.15 1.02 19.66
N PRO A 55 -9.44 0.12 20.62
CA PRO A 55 -10.66 -0.67 20.62
C PRO A 55 -11.90 0.19 20.90
N THR A 56 -13.05 -0.24 20.38
CA THR A 56 -14.34 0.44 20.59
C THR A 56 -15.51 -0.54 20.62
N ASP A 57 -16.56 -0.21 21.36
CA ASP A 57 -17.83 -0.97 21.36
C ASP A 57 -18.81 -0.49 20.28
N ALA A 58 -18.50 0.62 19.59
CA ALA A 58 -19.32 1.15 18.52
C ALA A 58 -19.57 0.10 17.43
N PRO A 59 -20.73 0.12 16.75
CA PRO A 59 -20.98 -0.77 15.62
C PRO A 59 -20.03 -0.45 14.45
N PRO A 60 -19.59 -1.46 13.67
CA PRO A 60 -18.82 -1.21 12.46
C PRO A 60 -19.56 -0.29 11.48
N THR A 61 -18.84 0.68 10.94
CA THR A 61 -19.33 1.59 9.90
C THR A 61 -18.80 1.24 8.51
N VAL A 62 -17.68 0.51 8.45
CA VAL A 62 -17.04 0.05 7.21
C VAL A 62 -16.49 -1.38 7.37
N ASP A 63 -16.20 -2.03 6.24
CA ASP A 63 -15.45 -3.29 6.18
C ASP A 63 -14.12 -3.10 5.41
N SER A 64 -13.41 -4.20 5.14
CA SER A 64 -12.12 -4.16 4.44
C SER A 64 -12.16 -3.57 3.02
N VAL A 65 -13.34 -3.54 2.38
CA VAL A 65 -13.54 -2.96 1.03
C VAL A 65 -13.97 -1.51 1.16
N SER A 66 -15.00 -1.23 1.97
CA SER A 66 -15.56 0.11 2.10
C SER A 66 -14.73 1.05 2.98
N TYR A 67 -13.64 0.56 3.57
CA TYR A 67 -12.60 1.37 4.19
C TYR A 67 -11.96 2.33 3.18
N TRP A 68 -11.77 1.86 1.94
CA TRP A 68 -11.20 2.63 0.85
C TRP A 68 -12.25 3.49 0.16
N LYS A 69 -11.88 4.73 -0.17
CA LYS A 69 -12.65 5.64 -0.99
C LYS A 69 -11.91 5.87 -2.31
N LEU A 70 -12.67 5.95 -3.39
CA LEU A 70 -12.14 6.48 -4.65
C LEU A 70 -12.05 7.99 -4.54
N VAL A 71 -10.84 8.52 -4.69
CA VAL A 71 -10.54 9.93 -4.59
C VAL A 71 -9.94 10.44 -5.90
N GLU A 72 -9.84 11.77 -6.05
CA GLU A 72 -9.06 12.35 -7.14
C GLU A 72 -7.56 12.23 -6.84
N PRO A 73 -6.70 12.10 -7.86
CA PRO A 73 -5.26 12.15 -7.66
C PRO A 73 -4.85 13.44 -6.94
N PRO A 74 -3.88 13.38 -6.00
CA PRO A 74 -3.39 14.59 -5.34
C PRO A 74 -2.80 15.55 -6.38
N ALA A 75 -3.16 16.83 -6.28
CA ALA A 75 -2.67 17.86 -7.19
C ALA A 75 -1.23 18.30 -6.89
N GLY A 76 -0.69 17.97 -5.70
CA GLY A 76 0.63 18.42 -5.24
C GLY A 76 0.64 19.84 -4.68
N ASP A 77 -0.54 20.45 -4.53
CA ASP A 77 -0.71 21.84 -4.10
C ASP A 77 -0.87 21.97 -2.57
N ASP A 78 -1.10 20.87 -1.84
CA ASP A 78 -1.22 20.91 -0.39
C ASP A 78 0.19 20.98 0.25
N PRO A 79 0.46 21.94 1.15
CA PRO A 79 1.72 21.96 1.91
C PRO A 79 2.09 20.64 2.62
N LEU A 80 1.10 19.81 2.94
CA LEU A 80 1.26 18.47 3.51
C LEU A 80 1.75 17.43 2.49
N ASP A 81 1.55 17.64 1.18
CA ASP A 81 2.06 16.74 0.13
C ASP A 81 3.60 16.64 0.18
N ALA A 82 4.26 17.70 0.67
CA ALA A 82 5.71 17.75 0.85
C ALA A 82 6.18 17.27 2.24
N LEU A 83 5.29 16.83 3.13
CA LEU A 83 5.68 16.39 4.48
C LEU A 83 6.57 15.15 4.44
N ILE A 84 6.20 14.13 3.66
CA ILE A 84 6.95 12.88 3.57
C ILE A 84 8.38 13.10 3.06
N PRO A 85 8.62 13.78 1.92
CA PRO A 85 9.98 14.06 1.47
C PRO A 85 10.81 14.87 2.48
N ARG A 86 10.18 15.81 3.20
CA ARG A 86 10.87 16.59 4.26
C ARG A 86 11.29 15.72 5.43
N LEU A 87 10.42 14.80 5.88
CA LEU A 87 10.73 13.85 6.95
C LEU A 87 11.81 12.87 6.53
N ALA A 88 11.71 12.30 5.32
CA ALA A 88 12.70 11.38 4.77
C ALA A 88 14.09 12.04 4.70
N ALA A 89 14.17 13.29 4.20
CA ALA A 89 15.41 14.05 4.16
C ALA A 89 16.00 14.34 5.55
N ALA A 90 15.17 14.46 6.59
CA ALA A 90 15.61 14.76 7.95
C ALA A 90 16.40 13.61 8.61
N TYR A 91 16.29 12.37 8.11
CA TYR A 91 17.14 11.25 8.57
C TYR A 91 18.61 11.40 8.16
N GLY A 92 18.90 12.21 7.13
CA GLY A 92 20.24 12.46 6.62
C GLY A 92 20.85 11.27 5.88
N GLU A 93 21.14 10.18 6.59
CA GLU A 93 21.68 8.94 6.01
C GLU A 93 20.60 7.86 5.91
N PRO A 94 20.47 7.14 4.78
CA PRO A 94 19.45 6.11 4.59
C PRO A 94 19.43 5.01 5.66
N ARG A 95 20.59 4.65 6.21
CA ARG A 95 20.70 3.65 7.29
C ARG A 95 19.91 4.00 8.55
N TRP A 96 19.73 5.29 8.86
CA TRP A 96 18.94 5.72 10.02
C TRP A 96 17.44 5.57 9.77
N LEU A 97 17.01 5.88 8.55
CA LEU A 97 15.65 5.62 8.10
C LEU A 97 15.35 4.12 8.09
N LYS A 98 16.26 3.30 7.53
CA LYS A 98 16.15 1.84 7.52
C LYS A 98 16.07 1.25 8.92
N PHE A 99 16.90 1.73 9.86
CA PHE A 99 16.87 1.30 11.26
C PHE A 99 15.51 1.58 11.91
N HIS A 100 14.96 2.78 11.73
CA HIS A 100 13.67 3.14 12.29
C HIS A 100 12.51 2.36 11.65
N PHE A 101 12.56 2.19 10.33
CA PHE A 101 11.60 1.36 9.60
C PHE A 101 11.61 -0.10 10.08
N ASP A 102 12.78 -0.69 10.30
CA ASP A 102 12.86 -2.06 10.80
C ASP A 102 12.22 -2.19 12.18
N ASP A 103 12.52 -1.28 13.12
CA ASP A 103 11.99 -1.35 14.49
C ASP A 103 10.47 -1.22 14.52
N VAL A 104 9.93 -0.15 13.93
CA VAL A 104 8.48 0.11 13.90
C VAL A 104 7.76 -0.93 13.05
N GLY A 105 8.32 -1.30 11.90
CA GLY A 105 7.71 -2.28 11.02
C GLY A 105 7.68 -3.69 11.61
N ALA A 106 8.71 -4.07 12.36
CA ALA A 106 8.70 -5.31 13.15
C ALA A 106 7.63 -5.27 14.25
N ALA A 107 7.49 -4.14 14.93
CA ALA A 107 6.46 -3.95 15.94
C ALA A 107 5.04 -4.07 15.35
N ALA A 108 4.77 -3.41 14.22
CA ALA A 108 3.48 -3.48 13.53
C ALA A 108 3.13 -4.92 13.12
N GLY A 109 4.09 -5.66 12.55
CA GLY A 109 3.89 -7.06 12.18
C GLY A 109 3.60 -7.98 13.38
N ARG A 110 4.29 -7.79 14.50
CA ARG A 110 4.02 -8.51 15.75
C ARG A 110 2.66 -8.16 16.33
N ALA A 111 2.30 -6.87 16.36
CA ALA A 111 1.01 -6.41 16.86
C ALA A 111 -0.14 -7.00 16.05
N ALA A 112 -0.06 -6.97 14.72
CA ALA A 112 -1.04 -7.59 13.83
C ALA A 112 -1.19 -9.10 14.08
N SER A 113 -0.08 -9.80 14.35
CA SER A 113 -0.10 -11.25 14.65
C SER A 113 -0.73 -11.57 16.02
N LEU A 114 -0.66 -10.65 16.98
CA LEU A 114 -1.20 -10.81 18.33
C LEU A 114 -2.64 -10.31 18.47
N ALA A 115 -3.12 -9.49 17.53
CA ALA A 115 -4.43 -8.89 17.59
C ALA A 115 -5.56 -9.93 17.53
N ASP A 116 -6.56 -9.79 18.40
CA ASP A 116 -7.82 -10.49 18.23
C ASP A 116 -8.58 -9.86 17.04
N ARG A 117 -8.65 -10.60 15.94
CA ARG A 117 -9.27 -10.15 14.68
C ARG A 117 -10.75 -9.79 14.81
N ALA A 118 -11.45 -10.28 15.84
CA ALA A 118 -12.86 -9.98 16.06
C ALA A 118 -13.09 -8.66 16.82
N VAL A 119 -12.06 -8.11 17.46
CA VAL A 119 -12.16 -6.83 18.17
C VAL A 119 -12.44 -5.71 17.18
N ARG A 120 -13.36 -4.82 17.53
CA ARG A 120 -13.66 -3.62 16.77
C ARG A 120 -12.69 -2.51 17.17
N VAL A 121 -12.17 -1.82 16.19
CA VAL A 121 -11.19 -0.75 16.33
C VAL A 121 -11.68 0.50 15.62
N SER A 122 -11.25 1.68 16.07
CA SER A 122 -11.56 2.94 15.41
C SER A 122 -10.32 3.58 14.79
N THR A 123 -10.49 4.11 13.58
CA THR A 123 -9.47 4.88 12.85
C THR A 123 -10.16 5.82 11.86
N GLN A 124 -9.64 7.02 11.64
CA GLN A 124 -10.21 8.01 10.70
C GLN A 124 -11.74 8.21 10.82
N ASP A 125 -12.27 8.30 12.05
CA ASP A 125 -13.72 8.37 12.35
C ASP A 125 -14.55 7.17 11.85
N MET A 126 -13.89 6.10 11.40
CA MET A 126 -14.46 4.82 10.97
C MET A 126 -14.32 3.76 12.06
N VAL A 127 -15.20 2.76 12.02
CA VAL A 127 -15.15 1.58 12.90
C VAL A 127 -15.21 0.32 12.04
N LEU A 128 -14.31 -0.61 12.29
CA LEU A 128 -14.21 -1.90 11.60
C LEU A 128 -13.59 -2.95 12.52
N THR A 129 -13.63 -4.22 12.13
CA THR A 129 -12.90 -5.24 12.89
C THR A 129 -11.40 -5.12 12.64
N ALA A 130 -10.57 -5.50 13.61
CA ALA A 130 -9.13 -5.60 13.40
C ALA A 130 -8.79 -6.53 12.21
N GLY A 131 -9.59 -7.59 12.00
CA GLY A 131 -9.47 -8.46 10.84
C GLY A 131 -9.74 -7.75 9.51
N ASP A 132 -10.76 -6.90 9.45
CA ASP A 132 -11.08 -6.09 8.27
C ASP A 132 -10.01 -5.04 8.00
N TYR A 133 -9.54 -4.35 9.04
CA TYR A 133 -8.47 -3.36 8.92
C TYR A 133 -7.18 -3.97 8.36
N LEU A 134 -6.73 -5.10 8.93
CA LEU A 134 -5.55 -5.82 8.42
C LEU A 134 -5.77 -6.33 6.98
N SER A 135 -7.01 -6.70 6.63
CA SER A 135 -7.34 -7.11 5.27
C SER A 135 -7.35 -5.93 4.29
N ALA A 136 -7.72 -4.73 4.73
CA ALA A 136 -7.61 -3.51 3.93
C ALA A 136 -6.14 -3.13 3.67
N TYR A 137 -5.28 -3.21 4.70
CA TYR A 137 -3.85 -2.90 4.61
C TYR A 137 -3.04 -3.87 3.73
N LEU A 138 -3.62 -5.01 3.33
CA LEU A 138 -3.04 -5.83 2.26
C LEU A 138 -2.82 -5.01 0.98
N MET A 139 -3.78 -4.12 0.66
CA MET A 139 -3.69 -3.26 -0.52
C MET A 139 -2.44 -2.38 -0.43
N GLU A 140 -2.25 -1.69 0.69
CA GLU A 140 -1.10 -0.80 0.87
C GLU A 140 0.23 -1.54 0.73
N TRP A 141 0.40 -2.64 1.46
CA TRP A 141 1.65 -3.40 1.39
C TRP A 141 1.92 -3.96 -0.01
N THR A 142 0.89 -4.38 -0.74
CA THR A 142 1.08 -4.95 -2.07
C THR A 142 1.40 -3.86 -3.10
N LEU A 143 0.67 -2.75 -3.06
CA LEU A 143 0.89 -1.62 -3.96
C LEU A 143 2.24 -0.95 -3.70
N HIS A 144 2.58 -0.70 -2.44
CA HIS A 144 3.86 -0.08 -2.10
C HIS A 144 5.06 -1.00 -2.25
N HIS A 145 4.87 -2.33 -2.25
CA HIS A 145 5.91 -3.23 -2.72
C HIS A 145 6.14 -3.07 -4.23
N LEU A 146 5.07 -2.94 -5.04
CA LEU A 146 5.23 -2.62 -6.47
C LEU A 146 5.88 -1.24 -6.68
N ASP A 147 5.55 -0.26 -5.84
CA ASP A 147 6.15 1.08 -5.91
C ASP A 147 7.63 1.05 -5.53
N LEU A 148 8.01 0.28 -4.51
CA LEU A 148 9.39 0.15 -4.07
C LEU A 148 10.29 -0.38 -5.20
N ILE A 149 9.82 -1.40 -5.91
CA ILE A 149 10.62 -2.13 -6.90
C ILE A 149 10.51 -1.58 -8.32
N ALA A 150 9.71 -0.53 -8.55
CA ALA A 150 9.40 -0.01 -9.88
C ALA A 150 10.65 0.29 -10.74
N HIS A 151 11.75 0.71 -10.09
CA HIS A 151 13.02 1.03 -10.72
C HIS A 151 14.18 0.15 -10.23
N LEU A 152 13.86 -1.02 -9.65
CA LEU A 152 14.79 -2.01 -9.09
C LEU A 152 14.59 -3.38 -9.79
N PRO A 153 15.10 -3.58 -11.02
CA PRO A 153 14.76 -4.75 -11.84
C PRO A 153 15.25 -6.09 -11.28
N SER A 154 16.14 -6.09 -10.29
CA SER A 154 16.62 -7.30 -9.60
C SER A 154 15.83 -7.64 -8.34
N ALA A 155 14.97 -6.75 -7.86
CA ALA A 155 14.18 -6.98 -6.65
C ALA A 155 13.07 -8.01 -6.90
N ALA A 156 12.75 -8.79 -5.87
CA ALA A 156 11.69 -9.79 -5.95
C ALA A 156 10.31 -9.12 -6.05
N ASP A 157 9.42 -9.69 -6.86
CA ASP A 157 8.03 -9.26 -6.93
C ASP A 157 7.23 -9.66 -5.68
N PRO A 158 6.11 -8.98 -5.37
CA PRO A 158 5.15 -9.48 -4.41
C PRO A 158 4.67 -10.89 -4.80
N SER A 159 4.33 -11.71 -3.81
CA SER A 159 3.84 -13.07 -4.06
C SER A 159 2.59 -13.08 -4.94
N ALA A 160 2.42 -14.12 -5.77
CA ALA A 160 1.25 -14.29 -6.61
C ALA A 160 -0.06 -14.23 -5.79
N GLU A 161 -0.07 -14.80 -4.58
CA GLU A 161 -1.26 -14.79 -3.72
C GLU A 161 -1.60 -13.39 -3.18
N THR A 162 -0.61 -12.54 -2.89
CA THR A 162 -0.86 -11.16 -2.46
C THR A 162 -1.31 -10.29 -3.62
N LEU A 163 -0.75 -10.49 -4.82
CA LEU A 163 -1.20 -9.82 -6.04
C LEU A 163 -2.65 -10.17 -6.38
N ALA A 164 -3.01 -11.46 -6.38
CA ALA A 164 -4.36 -11.93 -6.65
C ALA A 164 -5.38 -11.37 -5.64
N ALA A 165 -5.02 -11.37 -4.35
CA ALA A 165 -5.88 -10.85 -3.30
C ALA A 165 -6.05 -9.32 -3.38
N ALA A 166 -4.98 -8.58 -3.71
CA ALA A 166 -5.06 -7.14 -3.97
C ALA A 166 -5.91 -6.83 -5.21
N ARG A 167 -5.75 -7.57 -6.33
CA ARG A 167 -6.65 -7.42 -7.50
C ARG A 167 -8.11 -7.63 -7.10
N ALA A 168 -8.41 -8.71 -6.39
CA ALA A 168 -9.78 -9.01 -5.96
C ALA A 168 -10.36 -7.91 -5.06
N SER A 169 -9.53 -7.25 -4.26
CA SER A 169 -9.94 -6.09 -3.47
C SER A 169 -10.19 -4.86 -4.35
N LEU A 170 -9.26 -4.53 -5.26
CA LEU A 170 -9.40 -3.41 -6.19
C LEU A 170 -10.68 -3.52 -7.04
N GLU A 171 -10.98 -4.70 -7.57
CA GLU A 171 -12.19 -4.94 -8.37
C GLU A 171 -13.48 -4.71 -7.56
N LYS A 172 -13.48 -5.08 -6.27
CA LYS A 172 -14.61 -4.81 -5.36
C LYS A 172 -14.74 -3.33 -5.06
N ILE A 173 -13.64 -2.65 -4.74
CA ILE A 173 -13.62 -1.20 -4.47
C ILE A 173 -14.12 -0.42 -5.69
N ALA A 174 -13.62 -0.78 -6.88
CA ALA A 174 -13.97 -0.12 -8.14
C ALA A 174 -15.34 -0.54 -8.70
N GLY A 175 -15.99 -1.55 -8.10
CA GLY A 175 -17.26 -2.11 -8.57
C GLY A 175 -17.21 -2.63 -10.01
N THR A 176 -16.06 -3.15 -10.44
CA THR A 176 -15.83 -3.60 -11.82
C THR A 176 -14.75 -4.67 -11.87
N HIS A 177 -14.87 -5.58 -12.83
CA HIS A 177 -13.83 -6.58 -13.09
C HIS A 177 -12.90 -6.13 -14.20
N PHE A 178 -11.61 -6.46 -14.09
CA PHE A 178 -10.67 -6.35 -15.19
C PHE A 178 -10.71 -7.62 -16.03
N PRO A 179 -10.40 -7.57 -17.34
CA PRO A 179 -10.40 -8.76 -18.18
C PRO A 179 -9.48 -9.86 -17.64
N GLU A 180 -9.90 -11.12 -17.73
CA GLU A 180 -9.13 -12.28 -17.26
C GLU A 180 -7.77 -12.45 -17.96
N SER A 181 -7.61 -11.86 -19.14
CA SER A 181 -6.35 -11.86 -19.89
C SER A 181 -5.24 -11.01 -19.24
N PHE A 182 -5.57 -10.14 -18.28
CA PHE A 182 -4.58 -9.33 -17.57
C PHE A 182 -4.03 -10.11 -16.38
N ALA A 183 -2.71 -10.11 -16.23
CA ALA A 183 -2.05 -10.58 -15.01
C ALA A 183 -2.37 -9.63 -13.84
N ASP A 184 -2.41 -10.15 -12.61
CA ASP A 184 -2.81 -9.39 -11.43
C ASP A 184 -1.93 -8.16 -11.18
N LYS A 185 -0.61 -8.30 -11.40
CA LYS A 185 0.34 -7.18 -11.35
C LYS A 185 -0.04 -6.07 -12.32
N GLU A 186 -0.38 -6.39 -13.56
CA GLU A 186 -0.75 -5.39 -14.56
C GLU A 186 -2.09 -4.72 -14.23
N VAL A 187 -3.05 -5.47 -13.69
CA VAL A 187 -4.30 -4.89 -13.19
C VAL A 187 -4.02 -3.86 -12.09
N LEU A 188 -3.16 -4.18 -11.12
CA LEU A 188 -2.81 -3.26 -10.04
C LEU A 188 -2.08 -2.03 -10.57
N LEU A 189 -1.08 -2.21 -11.44
CA LEU A 189 -0.28 -1.10 -11.98
C LEU A 189 -1.11 -0.16 -12.85
N ILE A 190 -1.92 -0.68 -13.78
CA ILE A 190 -2.76 0.14 -14.65
C ILE A 190 -3.95 0.70 -13.86
N GLY A 191 -4.63 -0.17 -13.11
CA GLY A 191 -5.86 0.15 -12.41
C GLY A 191 -5.69 1.28 -11.41
N THR A 192 -4.52 1.40 -10.80
CA THR A 192 -4.20 2.45 -9.82
C THR A 192 -3.31 3.57 -10.36
N GLY A 193 -3.07 3.62 -11.68
CA GLY A 193 -2.36 4.72 -12.34
C GLY A 193 -0.84 4.72 -12.23
N ARG A 194 -0.25 3.68 -11.64
CA ARG A 194 1.22 3.48 -11.55
C ARG A 194 1.86 3.26 -12.93
N ARG A 195 1.08 2.79 -13.90
CA ARG A 195 1.50 2.61 -15.30
C ARG A 195 0.35 2.95 -16.26
N ALA A 196 0.65 3.67 -17.34
CA ALA A 196 -0.32 3.84 -18.43
C ALA A 196 -0.51 2.54 -19.23
N PRO A 197 -1.75 2.18 -19.63
CA PRO A 197 -1.98 1.03 -20.49
C PRO A 197 -1.38 1.25 -21.88
N THR A 198 -0.87 0.18 -22.49
CA THR A 198 -0.49 0.16 -23.92
C THR A 198 -1.72 0.25 -24.82
N ALA A 199 -1.55 0.53 -26.11
CA ALA A 199 -2.67 0.59 -27.05
C ALA A 199 -3.50 -0.72 -27.11
N ALA A 200 -2.83 -1.88 -27.02
CA ALA A 200 -3.49 -3.18 -26.98
C ALA A 200 -4.28 -3.38 -25.68
N GLU A 201 -3.70 -2.99 -24.54
CA GLU A 201 -4.37 -3.06 -23.23
C GLU A 201 -5.56 -2.10 -23.17
N THR A 202 -5.42 -0.88 -23.68
CA THR A 202 -6.53 0.10 -23.79
C THR A 202 -7.69 -0.48 -24.61
N ALA A 203 -7.38 -1.12 -25.74
CA ALA A 203 -8.41 -1.78 -26.56
C ALA A 203 -9.09 -2.95 -25.80
N ALA A 204 -8.32 -3.73 -25.03
CA ALA A 204 -8.85 -4.84 -24.24
C ALA A 204 -9.67 -4.38 -23.01
N LEU A 205 -9.32 -3.24 -22.41
CA LEU A 205 -10.07 -2.61 -21.31
C LEU A 205 -11.41 -2.02 -21.77
N GLY A 206 -11.51 -1.60 -23.04
CA GLY A 206 -12.73 -1.02 -23.59
C GLY A 206 -13.20 0.21 -22.79
N GLU A 207 -14.47 0.23 -22.39
CA GLU A 207 -15.05 1.34 -21.61
C GLU A 207 -14.38 1.54 -20.24
N LEU A 208 -13.79 0.48 -19.67
CA LEU A 208 -13.09 0.58 -18.39
C LEU A 208 -11.90 1.55 -18.46
N ALA A 209 -11.24 1.66 -19.62
CA ALA A 209 -10.08 2.54 -19.80
C ALA A 209 -10.42 4.02 -19.49
N ALA A 210 -11.65 4.46 -19.74
CA ALA A 210 -12.10 5.83 -19.48
C ALA A 210 -12.34 6.13 -17.99
N ARG A 211 -12.39 5.09 -17.14
CA ARG A 211 -12.59 5.21 -15.68
C ARG A 211 -11.29 5.16 -14.89
N LEU A 212 -10.17 4.87 -15.54
CA LEU A 212 -8.87 4.76 -14.90
C LEU A 212 -8.19 6.13 -14.79
N PRO A 213 -7.38 6.35 -13.75
CA PRO A 213 -7.06 5.42 -12.66
C PRO A 213 -8.08 5.43 -11.50
N PHE A 214 -8.14 4.33 -10.76
CA PHE A 214 -8.81 4.24 -9.45
C PHE A 214 -7.80 4.60 -8.36
N VAL A 215 -7.80 5.86 -7.92
CA VAL A 215 -6.97 6.33 -6.80
C VAL A 215 -7.68 5.99 -5.49
N LEU A 216 -6.96 5.35 -4.58
CA LEU A 216 -7.46 4.91 -3.28
C LEU A 216 -7.05 5.91 -2.20
N GLY A 217 -7.98 6.24 -1.31
CA GLY A 217 -7.73 7.05 -0.10
C GLY A 217 -8.78 6.80 0.97
#